data_AF-A0A7C3LY59-F1
#
_entry.id   AF-A0A7C3LY59-F1
#
_cell.length_a   1.000
_cell.length_b   1.000
_cell.length_c   1.000
_cell.angle_alpha   90.00
_cell.angle_beta   90.00
_cell.angle_gamma   90.00
#
_symmetry.space_group_name_H-M   'P 1'
#
loop_
_entity.id
_entity.type
_entity.pdbx_description
1 polymer ?
#
loop_
_entity_poly.entity_id
_entity_poly.type
_entity_poly.pdbx_seq_one_letter_code
_entity_poly.pdbx_strand_id
1 'polypeptide(L)'
;MLSPRAYEVAALPYNARLARHFGGIALHSCGVIGHNIPIQLRTPELKQVECAACILARDSDPSPNKPESLRDGYRGSGVIVKVRLNKDEVELLDRLLAPDLLCAVAVTGVETQAESEQIYERFKERIRRITASWPTVQPKA
;
A
#
# COMPACT_ATOMS: atom_id res chain seq x y z
N MET A 1 -15.54 -8.73 0.98
CA MET A 1 -14.62 -8.63 2.13
C MET A 1 -15.37 -8.42 3.42
N LEU A 2 -14.73 -8.70 4.57
CA LEU A 2 -15.34 -8.50 5.89
C LEU A 2 -15.76 -7.03 6.07
N SER A 3 -16.93 -6.82 6.67
CA SER A 3 -17.33 -5.51 7.19
C SER A 3 -16.38 -5.08 8.33
N PRO A 4 -16.32 -3.80 8.69
CA PRO A 4 -15.46 -3.34 9.78
C PRO A 4 -15.73 -4.08 11.09
N ARG A 5 -17.01 -4.32 11.40
CA ARG A 5 -17.40 -5.07 12.60
C ARG A 5 -16.94 -6.53 12.55
N ALA A 6 -17.08 -7.18 11.40
CA ALA A 6 -16.62 -8.56 11.24
C ALA A 6 -15.09 -8.65 11.32
N TYR A 7 -14.37 -7.71 10.72
CA TYR A 7 -12.91 -7.64 10.82
C TYR A 7 -12.44 -7.43 12.26
N GLU A 8 -13.08 -6.53 12.99
CA GLU A 8 -12.79 -6.25 14.39
C GLU A 8 -12.97 -7.49 15.28
N VAL A 9 -14.03 -8.26 15.06
CA VAL A 9 -14.32 -9.44 15.89
C VAL A 9 -13.48 -10.65 15.47
N ALA A 10 -13.27 -10.86 14.18
CA ALA A 10 -12.72 -12.10 13.65
C ALA A 10 -11.24 -12.03 13.24
N ALA A 11 -10.71 -10.85 12.90
CA ALA A 11 -9.33 -10.71 12.42
C ALA A 11 -8.42 -10.02 13.45
N LEU A 12 -8.86 -8.87 13.99
CA LEU A 12 -8.04 -8.04 14.89
C LEU A 12 -7.46 -8.82 16.10
N PRO A 13 -8.23 -9.65 16.85
CA PRO A 13 -7.70 -10.34 18.02
C PRO A 13 -6.59 -11.34 17.67
N TYR A 14 -6.73 -12.03 16.54
CA TYR A 14 -5.76 -13.04 16.10
C TYR A 14 -4.52 -12.38 15.48
N ASN A 15 -4.69 -11.33 14.68
CA ASN A 15 -3.58 -10.53 14.18
C ASN A 15 -2.78 -9.94 15.34
N ALA A 16 -3.43 -9.44 16.38
CA ALA A 16 -2.77 -8.93 17.57
C ALA A 16 -1.97 -10.00 18.32
N ARG A 17 -2.49 -11.23 18.40
CA ARG A 17 -1.76 -12.36 19.02
C ARG A 17 -0.52 -12.72 18.22
N LEU A 18 -0.65 -12.83 16.91
CA LEU A 18 0.48 -13.12 16.01
C LEU A 18 1.53 -12.01 16.08
N ALA A 19 1.11 -10.76 15.99
CA ALA A 19 2.01 -9.61 16.02
C ALA A 19 2.83 -9.55 17.31
N ARG A 20 2.18 -9.74 18.47
CA ARG A 20 2.89 -9.78 19.76
C ARG A 20 3.87 -10.93 19.87
N HIS A 21 3.54 -12.09 19.29
CA HIS A 21 4.41 -13.27 19.35
C HIS A 21 5.66 -13.11 18.48
N PHE A 22 5.51 -12.51 17.30
CA PHE A 22 6.60 -12.37 16.33
C PHE A 22 7.31 -11.01 16.35
N GLY A 23 6.89 -10.08 17.23
CA GLY A 23 7.43 -8.72 17.28
C GLY A 23 6.96 -7.82 16.11
N GLY A 24 5.89 -8.22 15.44
CA GLY A 24 5.28 -7.49 14.34
C GLY A 24 4.49 -8.38 13.40
N ILE A 25 3.70 -7.74 12.52
CA ILE A 25 2.95 -8.45 11.48
C ILE A 25 2.90 -7.64 10.18
N ALA A 26 2.86 -8.37 9.06
CA ALA A 26 2.49 -7.85 7.76
C ALA A 26 1.15 -8.47 7.34
N LEU A 27 0.21 -7.64 6.86
CA LEU A 27 -1.12 -8.11 6.45
C LEU A 27 -1.30 -8.00 4.94
N HIS A 28 -1.59 -9.11 4.28
CA HIS A 28 -2.02 -9.13 2.89
C HIS A 28 -3.54 -9.07 2.79
N SER A 29 -4.09 -8.28 1.87
CA SER A 29 -5.52 -8.32 1.54
C SER A 29 -5.77 -7.91 0.08
N CYS A 30 -6.42 -8.80 -0.67
CA CYS A 30 -7.03 -8.47 -1.96
C CYS A 30 -8.40 -7.80 -1.76
N GLY A 31 -8.83 -7.02 -2.75
CA GLY A 31 -10.12 -6.34 -2.77
C GLY A 31 -10.06 -4.91 -2.19
N VAL A 32 -11.21 -4.22 -2.19
CA VAL A 32 -11.38 -2.85 -1.69
C VAL A 32 -11.40 -2.80 -0.15
N ILE A 33 -10.24 -2.64 0.49
CA ILE A 33 -10.06 -2.72 1.94
C ILE A 33 -10.26 -1.38 2.67
N GLY A 34 -10.49 -0.29 1.94
CA GLY A 34 -10.52 1.07 2.50
C GLY A 34 -11.35 1.21 3.79
N HIS A 35 -12.50 0.54 3.84
CA HIS A 35 -13.40 0.57 5.01
C HIS A 35 -12.84 -0.14 6.26
N ASN A 36 -11.85 -1.03 6.11
CA ASN A 36 -11.23 -1.77 7.21
C ASN A 36 -9.93 -1.14 7.73
N ILE A 37 -9.36 -0.15 7.02
CA ILE A 37 -8.09 0.49 7.40
C ILE A 37 -8.10 1.00 8.87
N PRO A 38 -9.15 1.69 9.37
CA PRO A 38 -9.18 2.14 10.76
C PRO A 38 -9.09 1.00 11.77
N ILE A 39 -9.58 -0.19 11.43
CA ILE A 39 -9.51 -1.38 12.29
C ILE A 39 -8.16 -2.09 12.13
N GLN A 40 -7.61 -2.14 10.92
CA GLN A 40 -6.27 -2.68 10.66
C GLN A 40 -5.20 -1.94 11.46
N LEU A 41 -5.26 -0.61 11.50
CA LEU A 41 -4.34 0.24 12.27
C LEU A 41 -4.40 0.03 13.79
N ARG A 42 -5.46 -0.60 14.31
CA ARG A 42 -5.54 -1.01 15.72
C ARG A 42 -4.78 -2.30 16.02
N THR A 43 -4.26 -2.98 15.00
CA THR A 43 -3.41 -4.16 15.17
C THR A 43 -2.07 -3.70 15.77
N PRO A 44 -1.70 -4.16 16.98
CA PRO A 44 -0.42 -3.79 17.60
C PRO A 44 0.72 -4.28 16.72
N GLU A 45 1.80 -3.49 16.64
CA GLU A 45 3.00 -3.81 15.85
C GLU A 45 2.70 -4.15 14.37
N LEU A 46 1.66 -3.56 13.78
CA LEU A 46 1.46 -3.63 12.33
C LEU A 46 2.61 -2.90 11.62
N LYS A 47 3.44 -3.64 10.89
CA LYS A 47 4.62 -3.09 10.21
C LYS A 47 4.36 -2.79 8.75
N GLN A 48 3.56 -3.64 8.10
CA GLN A 48 3.31 -3.54 6.67
C GLN A 48 1.89 -4.00 6.33
N VAL A 49 1.33 -3.41 5.29
CA VAL A 49 0.17 -3.95 4.59
C VAL A 49 0.50 -4.15 3.12
N GLU A 50 -0.07 -5.18 2.51
CA GLU A 50 0.06 -5.43 1.09
C GLU A 50 -1.32 -5.52 0.43
N CYS A 51 -1.51 -4.74 -0.62
CA CYS A 51 -2.74 -4.71 -1.42
C CYS A 51 -2.44 -4.27 -2.86
N ALA A 52 -3.44 -4.36 -3.74
CA ALA A 52 -3.35 -3.84 -5.09
C ALA A 52 -4.14 -2.54 -5.24
N ALA A 53 -3.65 -1.67 -6.12
CA ALA A 53 -4.39 -0.52 -6.65
C ALA A 53 -4.52 -0.56 -8.20
N CYS A 54 -4.15 -1.69 -8.83
CA CYS A 54 -4.19 -1.86 -10.29
C CYS A 54 -5.63 -1.92 -10.82
N ILE A 55 -6.01 -1.04 -11.75
CA ILE A 55 -7.34 -1.03 -12.38
C ILE A 55 -7.35 -1.90 -13.64
N LEU A 56 -6.24 -1.92 -14.39
CA LEU A 56 -6.11 -2.66 -15.66
C LEU A 56 -5.86 -4.16 -15.45
N ALA A 57 -5.06 -4.52 -14.44
CA ALA A 57 -4.67 -5.90 -14.15
C ALA A 57 -5.58 -6.54 -13.09
N ARG A 58 -6.86 -6.74 -13.45
CA ARG A 58 -7.87 -7.38 -12.58
C ARG A 58 -7.63 -8.88 -12.34
N ASP A 59 -6.76 -9.49 -13.13
CA ASP A 59 -6.22 -10.83 -12.92
C ASP A 59 -5.43 -10.94 -11.61
N SER A 60 -4.80 -9.85 -11.15
CA SER A 60 -4.08 -9.79 -9.88
C SER A 60 -4.94 -9.46 -8.66
N ASP A 61 -6.01 -8.69 -8.85
CA ASP A 61 -7.01 -8.36 -7.83
C ASP A 61 -8.35 -8.02 -8.51
N PRO A 62 -9.44 -8.78 -8.26
CA PRO A 62 -10.72 -8.56 -8.94
C PRO A 62 -11.40 -7.25 -8.54
N SER A 63 -10.98 -6.62 -7.44
CA SER A 63 -11.59 -5.40 -6.89
C SER A 63 -10.53 -4.53 -6.22
N PRO A 64 -9.59 -3.96 -6.98
CA PRO A 64 -8.45 -3.20 -6.48
C PRO A 64 -8.88 -1.98 -5.66
N ASN A 65 -7.99 -1.52 -4.77
CA ASN A 65 -8.24 -0.30 -4.01
C ASN A 65 -8.11 0.94 -4.87
N LYS A 66 -8.85 2.00 -4.51
CA LYS A 66 -8.55 3.34 -5.01
C LYS A 66 -7.24 3.83 -4.38
N PRO A 67 -6.30 4.39 -5.16
CA PRO A 67 -5.04 4.92 -4.63
C PRO A 67 -5.22 5.87 -3.44
N GLU A 68 -6.18 6.79 -3.50
CA GLU A 68 -6.44 7.78 -2.44
C GLU A 68 -6.95 7.11 -1.17
N SER A 69 -7.72 6.03 -1.29
CA SER A 69 -8.19 5.28 -0.13
C SER A 69 -7.04 4.69 0.66
N LEU A 70 -5.98 4.25 -0.03
CA LEU A 70 -4.76 3.74 0.62
C LEU A 70 -3.93 4.89 1.18
N ARG A 71 -3.71 5.94 0.38
CA ARG A 71 -2.97 7.14 0.78
C ARG A 71 -3.54 7.76 2.05
N ASP A 72 -4.82 8.10 2.02
CA ASP A 72 -5.48 8.85 3.08
C ASP A 72 -5.71 7.96 4.31
N GLY A 73 -5.87 6.64 4.11
CA GLY A 73 -6.03 5.68 5.19
C GLY A 73 -4.74 5.39 5.98
N TYR A 74 -3.58 5.40 5.33
CA TYR A 74 -2.31 4.99 5.95
C TYR A 74 -1.29 6.10 6.15
N ARG A 75 -1.48 7.29 5.57
CA ARG A 75 -0.56 8.41 5.78
C ARG A 75 -0.40 8.74 7.26
N GLY A 76 0.82 9.05 7.68
CA GLY A 76 1.16 9.35 9.07
C GLY A 76 1.09 8.16 10.04
N SER A 77 0.70 6.96 9.59
CA SER A 77 0.55 5.80 10.47
C SER A 77 1.87 5.11 10.84
N GLY A 78 2.93 5.34 10.07
CA GLY A 78 4.20 4.59 10.18
C GLY A 78 4.14 3.15 9.64
N VAL A 79 3.01 2.72 9.08
CA VAL A 79 2.87 1.41 8.41
C VAL A 79 3.37 1.52 6.97
N ILE A 80 4.19 0.55 6.54
CA ILE A 80 4.62 0.44 5.15
C ILE A 80 3.46 -0.09 4.30
N VAL A 81 3.02 0.67 3.31
CA VAL A 81 2.02 0.23 2.34
C VAL A 81 2.74 -0.32 1.11
N LYS A 82 2.81 -1.65 1.02
CA LYS A 82 3.29 -2.33 -0.18
C LYS A 82 2.14 -2.42 -1.19
N VAL A 83 2.20 -1.62 -2.26
CA VAL A 83 1.13 -1.53 -3.25
C VAL A 83 1.55 -2.14 -4.57
N ARG A 84 0.73 -3.06 -5.06
CA ARG A 84 0.87 -3.59 -6.43
C ARG A 84 0.22 -2.64 -7.42
N LEU A 85 0.97 -2.29 -8.48
CA LEU A 85 0.54 -1.49 -9.63
C LEU A 85 0.94 -2.21 -10.93
N ASN A 86 0.10 -2.17 -11.96
CA ASN A 86 0.49 -2.69 -13.26
C ASN A 86 1.50 -1.73 -13.93
N LYS A 87 2.39 -2.27 -14.77
CA LYS A 87 3.40 -1.51 -15.53
C LYS A 87 2.84 -0.32 -16.33
N ASP A 88 1.58 -0.41 -16.77
CA ASP A 88 0.92 0.62 -17.57
C ASP A 88 0.21 1.69 -16.73
N GLU A 89 0.21 1.54 -15.40
CA GLU A 89 -0.57 2.38 -14.48
C GLU A 89 0.29 3.30 -13.61
N VAL A 90 1.44 3.74 -14.14
CA VAL A 90 2.39 4.63 -13.43
C VAL A 90 1.74 5.91 -12.91
N GLU A 91 0.72 6.45 -13.60
CA GLU A 91 0.02 7.68 -13.22
C GLU A 91 -0.85 7.52 -11.96
N LEU A 92 -1.08 6.30 -11.47
CA LEU A 92 -1.74 6.09 -10.18
C LEU A 92 -0.86 6.55 -9.01
N LEU A 93 0.44 6.71 -9.22
CA LEU A 93 1.38 7.19 -8.20
C LEU A 93 1.03 8.60 -7.71
N ASP A 94 0.53 9.49 -8.56
CA ASP A 94 0.12 10.86 -8.16
C ASP A 94 -1.02 10.86 -7.14
N ARG A 95 -1.87 9.84 -7.21
CA ARG A 95 -3.03 9.67 -6.34
C ARG A 95 -2.67 8.84 -5.09
N LEU A 96 -1.63 8.01 -5.19
CA LEU A 96 -1.18 7.11 -4.13
C LEU A 96 -0.20 7.76 -3.15
N LEU A 97 0.80 8.49 -3.65
CA LEU A 97 1.93 8.93 -2.83
C LEU A 97 1.60 10.19 -2.02
N ALA A 98 2.17 10.27 -0.83
CA ALA A 98 2.13 11.46 0.03
C ALA A 98 3.44 11.56 0.85
N PRO A 99 3.87 12.76 1.28
CA PRO A 99 5.13 12.96 2.01
C PRO A 99 5.25 12.15 3.31
N ASP A 100 4.12 11.90 3.97
CA ASP A 100 4.00 11.20 5.25
C ASP A 100 3.53 9.74 5.10
N LEU A 101 3.51 9.21 3.88
CA LEU A 101 3.17 7.81 3.61
C LEU A 101 4.43 6.98 3.35
N LEU A 102 4.64 5.93 4.14
CA LEU A 102 5.65 4.93 3.82
C LEU A 102 5.08 3.99 2.76
N CYS A 103 5.64 4.00 1.56
CA CYS A 103 5.11 3.24 0.42
C CYS A 103 6.21 2.44 -0.29
N ALA A 104 5.94 1.16 -0.54
CA ALA A 104 6.76 0.31 -1.39
C ALA A 104 5.94 -0.09 -2.62
N VAL A 105 6.43 0.23 -3.82
CA VAL A 105 5.70 -0.09 -5.06
C VAL A 105 6.21 -1.40 -5.62
N ALA A 106 5.30 -2.34 -5.87
CA ALA A 106 5.56 -3.59 -6.57
C ALA A 106 4.90 -3.53 -7.95
N VAL A 107 5.70 -3.56 -9.02
CA VAL A 107 5.16 -3.46 -10.38
C VAL A 107 4.85 -4.84 -10.94
N THR A 108 3.67 -5.02 -11.54
CA THR A 108 3.19 -6.27 -12.15
C THR A 108 3.00 -6.12 -13.67
N GLY A 109 2.82 -7.25 -14.36
CA GLY A 109 2.61 -7.27 -15.82
C GLY A 109 3.88 -7.14 -16.65
N VAL A 110 5.06 -7.20 -16.02
CA VAL A 110 6.35 -7.23 -16.71
C VAL A 110 6.66 -8.66 -17.15
N GLU A 111 6.97 -8.86 -18.43
CA GLU A 111 7.14 -10.19 -19.03
C GLU A 111 8.62 -10.51 -19.34
N THR A 112 9.47 -9.49 -19.49
CA THR A 112 10.88 -9.68 -19.85
C THR A 112 11.82 -8.84 -18.99
N GLN A 113 13.07 -9.28 -18.87
CA GLN A 113 14.11 -8.51 -18.17
C GLN A 113 14.39 -7.16 -18.84
N ALA A 114 14.40 -7.10 -20.17
CA ALA A 114 14.62 -5.85 -20.90
C ALA A 114 13.51 -4.82 -20.63
N GLU A 115 12.26 -5.29 -20.55
CA GLU A 115 11.12 -4.46 -20.14
C GLU A 115 11.24 -4.03 -18.67
N SER A 116 11.67 -4.93 -17.78
CA SER A 116 11.80 -4.65 -16.35
C SER A 116 12.62 -3.39 -16.06
N GLU A 117 13.76 -3.22 -16.75
CA GLU A 117 14.62 -2.04 -16.57
C GLU A 117 13.92 -0.75 -17.02
N GLN A 118 13.24 -0.79 -18.16
CA GLN A 118 12.51 0.35 -18.70
C GLN A 118 11.35 0.76 -17.78
N ILE A 119 10.61 -0.21 -17.26
CA ILE A 119 9.50 0.01 -16.32
C ILE A 119 10.02 0.53 -14.98
N TYR A 120 11.12 -0.02 -14.48
CA TYR A 120 11.76 0.43 -13.24
C TYR A 120 12.16 1.92 -13.32
N GLU A 121 12.84 2.33 -14.40
CA GLU A 121 13.23 3.73 -14.58
C GLU A 121 12.02 4.64 -14.81
N ARG A 122 10.98 4.19 -15.54
CA ARG A 122 9.72 4.94 -15.70
C ARG A 122 9.06 5.24 -14.35
N PHE A 123 8.94 4.23 -13.48
CA PHE A 123 8.36 4.41 -12.15
C PHE A 123 9.23 5.30 -11.27
N LYS A 124 10.56 5.10 -11.27
CA LYS A 124 11.49 5.95 -10.51
C LYS A 124 11.42 7.41 -10.93
N GLU A 125 11.41 7.68 -12.23
CA GLU A 125 11.29 9.04 -12.74
C GLU A 125 9.98 9.69 -12.32
N ARG A 126 8.86 8.95 -12.37
CA ARG A 126 7.58 9.49 -11.89
C ARG A 126 7.60 9.79 -10.40
N ILE A 127 8.16 8.90 -9.58
CA ILE A 127 8.33 9.11 -8.14
C ILE A 127 9.17 10.36 -7.89
N ARG A 128 10.34 10.50 -8.54
CA ARG A 128 11.21 11.69 -8.39
C ARG A 128 10.46 12.99 -8.66
N ARG A 129 9.68 13.06 -9.75
CA ARG A 129 8.87 14.24 -10.09
C ARG A 129 7.84 14.57 -9.03
N ILE A 130 7.12 13.56 -8.53
CA ILE A 130 6.13 13.74 -7.45
C ILE A 130 6.84 14.27 -6.20
N THR A 131 7.92 13.61 -5.77
CA THR A 131 8.62 13.96 -4.53
C THR A 131 9.36 15.29 -4.60
N ALA A 132 9.75 15.76 -5.79
CA ALA A 132 10.39 17.07 -5.97
C ALA A 132 9.48 18.24 -5.59
N SER A 133 8.16 18.03 -5.60
CA SER A 133 7.17 19.04 -5.19
C SER A 133 6.91 19.06 -3.68
N TRP A 134 7.44 18.09 -2.93
CA TRP A 134 7.13 17.95 -1.51
C TRP A 134 7.91 18.95 -0.67
N PRO A 135 7.28 19.52 0.37
CA PRO A 135 8.00 20.34 1.33
C PRO A 135 9.11 19.52 1.98
N THR A 136 10.30 20.10 2.09
CA THR A 136 11.42 19.51 2.82
C THR A 136 11.00 19.32 4.28
N VAL A 137 10.71 18.08 4.67
CA VAL A 137 10.45 17.74 6.07
C VAL A 137 11.78 17.86 6.79
N GLN A 138 11.94 18.91 7.60
CA GLN A 138 13.06 18.94 8.53
C GLN A 138 12.88 17.82 9.55
N PRO A 139 13.90 16.96 9.76
CA PRO A 139 13.80 15.93 10.78
C PRO A 139 13.52 16.62 12.13
N LYS A 140 12.50 16.16 12.84
CA LYS A 140 12.28 16.58 14.23
C LYS A 140 13.51 16.14 15.03
N ALA A 141 14.15 17.11 15.68
CA ALA A 141 15.29 16.92 16.58
C ALA A 141 14.93 16.03 17.78
#